data_AF-A0AAW8BRP0-F1
#
_entry.id   AF-A0AAW8BRP0-F1
#
_cell.length_a   1.000
_cell.length_b   1.000
_cell.length_c   1.000
_cell.angle_alpha   90.00
_cell.angle_beta   90.00
_cell.angle_gamma   90.00
#
_symmetry.space_group_name_H-M   'P 1'
#
loop_
_entity.id
_entity.type
_entity.pdbx_description
1 polymer ?
#
loop_
_entity_poly.entity_id
_entity_poly.type
_entity_poly.pdbx_seq_one_letter_code
_entity_poly.pdbx_strand_id
1 'polypeptide(L)'
;MSNHIEWGTAAGALYTVHTRENGIEHLRPDDEDDLTSPYILGLWNGNGDGLALQGTRREILHYLRLVIARVERETDPRTELDQTLTRLNTLRQQRAAHFECINPHNAREILRLAADETLLLHDVAGAAQRLVDEL
;
A
#
# COMPACT_ATOMS: atom_id res chain seq x y z
N MET A 1 12.69 19.35 -16.65
CA MET A 1 11.93 19.53 -15.41
C MET A 1 12.62 18.70 -14.34
N SER A 2 13.12 19.31 -13.27
CA SER A 2 13.62 18.56 -12.11
C SER A 2 12.41 18.15 -11.27
N ASN A 3 12.19 16.86 -11.09
CA ASN A 3 11.26 16.39 -10.07
C ASN A 3 11.95 16.58 -8.71
N HIS A 4 11.69 17.70 -8.04
CA HIS A 4 12.07 17.88 -6.65
C HIS A 4 11.17 16.98 -5.80
N ILE A 5 11.62 15.75 -5.59
CA ILE A 5 10.98 14.78 -4.68
C ILE A 5 11.80 14.79 -3.40
N GLU A 6 11.20 15.29 -2.34
CA GLU A 6 11.81 15.33 -1.02
C GLU A 6 11.25 14.20 -0.15
N TRP A 7 12.16 13.47 0.50
CA TRP A 7 11.82 12.34 1.35
C TRP A 7 11.57 12.79 2.78
N GLY A 8 10.54 12.24 3.41
CA GLY A 8 10.26 12.46 4.83
C GLY A 8 9.40 11.36 5.42
N THR A 9 9.28 11.34 6.74
CA THR A 9 8.56 10.29 7.48
C THR A 9 7.14 10.74 7.83
N ALA A 10 6.16 9.85 7.63
CA ALA A 10 4.76 10.11 7.98
C ALA A 10 4.54 10.44 9.47
N ALA A 11 5.35 9.87 10.37
CA ALA A 11 5.28 10.12 11.81
C ALA A 11 5.53 11.59 12.21
N GLY A 12 6.25 12.36 11.37
CA GLY A 12 6.50 13.78 11.56
C GLY A 12 5.74 14.68 10.58
N ALA A 13 4.83 14.10 9.78
CA ALA A 13 4.09 14.87 8.79
C ALA A 13 3.01 15.74 9.45
N LEU A 14 2.82 16.94 8.92
CA LEU A 14 1.84 17.92 9.40
C LEU A 14 0.83 18.22 8.29
N TYR A 15 -0.41 18.53 8.69
CA TYR A 15 -1.45 18.97 7.77
C TYR A 15 -2.10 20.25 8.26
N THR A 16 -2.45 21.14 7.33
CA THR A 16 -3.19 22.37 7.62
C THR A 16 -4.30 22.58 6.60
N VAL A 17 -5.40 23.21 7.01
CA VAL A 17 -6.46 23.65 6.10
C VAL A 17 -6.69 25.13 6.33
N HIS A 18 -6.57 25.91 5.26
CA HIS A 18 -6.80 27.34 5.27
C HIS A 18 -7.96 27.68 4.33
N THR A 19 -8.72 28.72 4.67
CA THR A 19 -9.52 29.42 3.66
C THR A 19 -8.58 30.17 2.72
N ARG A 20 -9.07 30.52 1.53
CA ARG A 20 -8.30 31.33 0.58
C ARG A 20 -7.71 32.58 1.25
N GLU A 21 -8.53 33.31 1.99
CA GLU A 21 -8.15 34.59 2.61
C GLU A 21 -7.03 34.40 3.65
N ASN A 22 -7.10 33.35 4.46
CA ASN A 22 -6.09 33.09 5.50
C ASN A 22 -4.84 32.38 4.94
N GLY A 23 -4.97 31.66 3.82
CA GLY A 23 -3.91 30.85 3.24
C GLY A 23 -2.84 31.64 2.51
N ILE A 24 -3.22 32.80 1.95
CA ILE A 24 -2.31 33.75 1.28
C ILE A 24 -1.18 34.19 2.23
N GLU A 25 -1.53 34.53 3.47
CA GLU A 25 -0.55 34.98 4.48
C GLU A 25 0.39 33.86 4.97
N HIS A 26 -0.04 32.60 4.90
CA HIS A 26 0.65 31.48 5.56
C HIS A 26 1.48 30.60 4.62
N LEU A 27 1.10 30.51 3.34
CA LEU A 27 1.66 29.49 2.45
C LEU A 27 2.73 30.04 1.52
N ARG A 28 2.43 31.08 0.74
CA ARG A 28 3.40 31.90 -0.02
C ARG A 28 2.72 33.21 -0.43
N PRO A 29 3.09 34.36 0.17
CA PRO A 29 2.48 35.65 -0.18
C PRO A 29 2.80 36.11 -1.62
N ASP A 30 3.85 35.55 -2.24
CA ASP A 30 4.27 35.91 -3.60
C ASP A 30 3.44 35.24 -4.71
N ASP A 31 2.61 34.23 -4.38
CA ASP A 31 1.82 33.42 -5.32
C ASP A 31 0.30 33.69 -5.19
N GLU A 32 -0.08 34.88 -4.68
CA GLU A 32 -1.46 35.26 -4.35
C GLU A 32 -2.43 35.14 -5.55
N ASP A 33 -1.93 35.41 -6.76
CA ASP A 33 -2.69 35.33 -8.02
C ASP A 33 -3.04 33.88 -8.44
N ASP A 34 -2.30 32.88 -7.95
CA ASP A 34 -2.48 31.47 -8.32
C ASP A 34 -3.57 30.78 -7.48
N LEU A 35 -4.02 31.41 -6.39
CA LEU A 35 -5.07 30.89 -5.52
C LEU A 35 -6.44 31.20 -6.11
N THR A 36 -7.05 30.22 -6.77
CA THR A 36 -8.35 30.37 -7.44
C THR A 36 -9.49 29.72 -6.65
N SER A 37 -9.17 28.78 -5.75
CA SER A 37 -10.14 27.96 -5.02
C SER A 37 -10.35 28.42 -3.57
N PRO A 38 -11.51 28.10 -2.94
CA PRO A 38 -11.88 28.63 -1.63
C PRO A 38 -11.11 28.02 -0.44
N TYR A 39 -10.53 26.84 -0.60
CA TYR A 39 -9.78 26.15 0.44
C TYR A 39 -8.44 25.66 -0.08
N ILE A 40 -7.48 25.58 0.84
CA ILE A 40 -6.15 25.04 0.60
C ILE A 40 -5.84 24.01 1.67
N LEU A 41 -5.44 22.81 1.27
CA LEU A 41 -4.91 21.75 2.10
C LEU A 41 -3.38 21.73 1.95
N GLY A 42 -2.65 22.02 3.02
CA GLY A 42 -1.20 21.84 3.10
C GLY A 42 -0.87 20.46 3.66
N LEU A 43 0.06 19.75 3.00
CA LEU A 43 0.60 18.46 3.41
C LEU A 43 2.12 18.57 3.49
N TRP A 44 2.68 18.55 4.70
CA TRP A 44 4.10 18.83 4.95
C TRP A 44 4.78 17.61 5.58
N ASN A 45 6.01 17.34 5.18
CA ASN A 45 6.89 16.39 5.84
C ASN A 45 7.51 17.02 7.11
N GLY A 46 8.25 16.22 7.88
CA GLY A 46 8.89 16.70 9.12
C GLY A 46 9.98 17.76 8.93
N ASN A 47 10.45 17.99 7.70
CA ASN A 47 11.42 19.04 7.37
C ASN A 47 10.74 20.36 6.96
N GLY A 48 9.41 20.37 6.86
CA GLY A 48 8.62 21.52 6.42
C GLY A 48 8.39 21.57 4.91
N ASP A 49 8.91 20.60 4.14
CA ASP A 49 8.67 20.54 2.71
C ASP A 49 7.38 19.81 2.39
N GLY A 50 6.69 20.18 1.31
CA GLY A 50 5.42 19.55 1.02
C GLY A 50 4.64 20.12 -0.15
N LEU A 51 3.34 19.82 -0.13
CA LEU A 51 2.41 20.11 -1.21
C LEU A 51 1.22 20.91 -0.67
N ALA A 52 0.85 21.96 -1.40
CA ALA A 52 -0.41 22.68 -1.21
C ALA A 52 -1.41 22.26 -2.30
N LEU A 53 -2.59 21.80 -1.89
CA LEU A 53 -3.69 21.43 -2.77
C LEU A 53 -4.85 22.41 -2.56
N GLN A 54 -5.19 23.17 -3.60
CA GLN A 54 -6.35 24.05 -3.56
C GLN A 54 -7.57 23.40 -4.20
N GLY A 55 -8.77 23.69 -3.69
CA GLY A 55 -10.02 23.19 -4.26
C GLY A 55 -11.25 23.55 -3.43
N THR A 56 -12.41 23.09 -3.87
CA THR A 56 -13.60 23.10 -3.02
C THR A 56 -13.49 22.02 -1.93
N ARG A 57 -14.26 22.19 -0.84
CA ARG A 57 -14.38 21.16 0.21
C ARG A 57 -14.70 19.78 -0.37
N ARG A 58 -15.57 19.72 -1.40
CA ARG A 58 -15.99 18.47 -2.02
C ARG A 58 -14.84 17.80 -2.76
N GLU A 59 -14.04 18.57 -3.50
CA GLU A 59 -12.90 18.05 -4.27
C GLU A 59 -11.77 17.57 -3.36
N ILE A 60 -11.41 18.34 -2.33
CA ILE A 60 -10.38 17.96 -1.36
C ILE A 60 -10.76 16.65 -0.67
N LEU A 61 -11.99 16.53 -0.17
CA LEU A 61 -12.47 15.31 0.46
C LEU A 61 -12.53 14.12 -0.49
N HIS A 62 -12.93 14.36 -1.75
CA HIS A 62 -12.96 13.30 -2.75
C HIS A 62 -11.56 12.79 -3.07
N TYR A 63 -10.60 13.69 -3.26
CA TYR A 63 -9.20 13.35 -3.50
C TYR A 63 -8.61 12.55 -2.33
N LEU A 64 -8.79 12.99 -1.09
CA LEU A 64 -8.28 12.27 0.08
C LEU A 64 -8.86 10.86 0.21
N ARG A 65 -10.15 10.67 -0.10
CA ARG A 65 -10.75 9.33 -0.13
C ARG A 65 -10.11 8.43 -1.18
N LEU A 66 -9.79 8.95 -2.35
CA LEU A 66 -9.10 8.19 -3.39
C LEU A 66 -7.68 7.82 -2.95
N VAL A 67 -6.97 8.75 -2.32
CA VAL A 67 -5.61 8.50 -1.78
C VAL A 67 -5.66 7.43 -0.69
N ILE A 68 -6.57 7.55 0.28
CA ILE A 68 -6.74 6.56 1.36
C ILE A 68 -7.04 5.19 0.76
N ALA A 69 -8.05 5.07 -0.11
CA ALA A 69 -8.42 3.81 -0.74
C ALA A 69 -7.27 3.21 -1.57
N ARG A 70 -6.45 4.06 -2.20
CA ARG A 70 -5.29 3.63 -2.96
C ARG A 70 -4.20 3.09 -2.04
N VAL A 71 -3.88 3.79 -0.95
CA VAL A 71 -2.90 3.34 0.04
C VAL A 71 -3.36 2.03 0.66
N GLU A 72 -4.59 1.97 1.19
CA GLU A 72 -5.18 0.75 1.76
C GLU A 72 -5.06 -0.44 0.82
N ARG A 73 -5.40 -0.27 -0.46
CA ARG A 73 -5.32 -1.36 -1.45
C ARG A 73 -3.88 -1.81 -1.73
N GLU A 74 -2.96 -0.87 -1.89
CA GLU A 74 -1.57 -1.18 -2.27
C GLU A 74 -0.73 -1.67 -1.09
N THR A 75 -1.13 -1.33 0.14
CA THR A 75 -0.50 -1.80 1.37
C THR A 75 -1.29 -2.90 2.06
N ASP A 76 -2.31 -3.51 1.44
CA ASP A 76 -3.05 -4.63 2.04
C ASP A 76 -2.23 -5.93 1.93
N PRO A 77 -1.63 -6.43 3.02
CA PRO A 77 -0.83 -7.64 3.00
C PRO A 77 -1.66 -8.90 2.72
N ARG A 78 -3.00 -8.83 2.85
CA ARG A 78 -3.90 -9.97 2.67
C ARG A 78 -3.97 -10.44 1.23
N THR A 79 -3.75 -9.56 0.26
CA THR A 79 -3.79 -9.94 -1.16
C THR A 79 -2.67 -10.93 -1.51
N GLU A 80 -1.44 -10.68 -1.02
CA GLU A 80 -0.30 -11.59 -1.22
C GLU A 80 -0.48 -12.89 -0.41
N LEU A 81 -0.99 -12.78 0.81
CA LEU A 81 -1.27 -13.93 1.68
C LEU A 81 -2.35 -14.85 1.10
N ASP A 82 -3.48 -14.32 0.63
CA ASP A 82 -4.60 -15.07 0.05
C ASP A 82 -4.17 -15.81 -1.23
N GLN A 83 -3.35 -15.18 -2.07
CA GLN A 83 -2.77 -15.81 -3.25
C GLN A 83 -1.84 -16.97 -2.87
N THR A 84 -1.00 -16.77 -1.86
CA THR A 84 -0.05 -17.78 -1.38
C THR A 84 -0.78 -18.98 -0.74
N LEU A 85 -1.82 -18.72 0.07
CA LEU A 85 -2.68 -19.76 0.66
C LEU A 85 -3.45 -20.54 -0.41
N THR A 86 -3.95 -19.87 -1.45
CA THR A 86 -4.61 -20.53 -2.59
C THR A 86 -3.64 -21.46 -3.33
N ARG A 87 -2.40 -21.01 -3.56
CA ARG A 87 -1.35 -21.81 -4.19
C ARG A 87 -0.97 -23.03 -3.33
N LEU A 88 -0.86 -22.85 -2.01
CA LEU A 88 -0.61 -23.93 -1.05
C LEU A 88 -1.71 -24.99 -1.08
N ASN A 89 -2.98 -24.56 -1.04
CA ASN A 89 -4.13 -25.48 -1.11
C ASN A 89 -4.15 -26.26 -2.43
N THR A 90 -3.81 -25.61 -3.54
CA THR A 90 -3.73 -26.26 -4.86
C THR A 90 -2.65 -27.33 -4.88
N LEU A 91 -1.46 -27.07 -4.33
CA LEU A 91 -0.39 -28.08 -4.24
C LEU A 91 -0.77 -29.27 -3.34
N ARG A 92 -1.45 -29.01 -2.22
CA ARG A 92 -1.95 -30.07 -1.32
C ARG A 92 -2.95 -30.98 -2.03
N GLN A 93 -3.86 -30.41 -2.82
CA GLN A 93 -4.81 -31.16 -3.65
C GLN A 93 -4.09 -31.99 -4.72
N GLN A 94 -3.10 -31.42 -5.41
CA GLN A 94 -2.27 -32.14 -6.38
C GLN A 94 -1.53 -33.31 -5.73
N ARG A 95 -0.90 -33.10 -4.57
CA ARG A 95 -0.20 -34.16 -3.83
C ARG A 95 -1.15 -35.28 -3.42
N ALA A 96 -2.34 -34.95 -2.90
CA ALA A 96 -3.36 -35.94 -2.54
C ALA A 96 -3.77 -36.80 -3.75
N ALA A 97 -4.02 -36.18 -4.91
CA ALA A 97 -4.35 -36.90 -6.14
C ALA A 97 -3.23 -37.85 -6.61
N HIS A 98 -1.96 -37.45 -6.46
CA HIS A 98 -0.82 -38.32 -6.78
C HIS A 98 -0.66 -39.50 -5.81
N PHE A 99 -1.06 -39.35 -4.55
CA PHE A 99 -1.11 -40.44 -3.57
C PHE A 99 -2.23 -41.45 -3.85
N GLU A 100 -3.38 -40.99 -4.35
CA GLU A 100 -4.53 -41.83 -4.68
C GLU A 100 -4.30 -42.68 -5.95
N CYS A 101 -3.47 -42.20 -6.87
CA CYS A 101 -3.00 -42.99 -8.01
C CYS A 101 -1.89 -43.97 -7.58
N ILE A 102 -2.22 -45.28 -7.50
CA ILE A 102 -1.25 -46.35 -7.20
C ILE A 102 -0.34 -46.56 -8.43
N ASN A 103 0.72 -45.76 -8.55
CA ASN A 103 1.73 -45.92 -9.60
C ASN A 103 3.14 -45.67 -9.02
N PRO A 104 4.09 -46.62 -9.10
CA PRO A 104 5.42 -46.49 -8.49
C PRO A 104 6.28 -45.33 -9.05
N HIS A 105 5.89 -44.73 -10.18
CA HIS A 105 6.48 -43.48 -10.68
C HIS A 105 6.06 -42.22 -9.89
N ASN A 106 5.01 -42.28 -9.06
CA ASN A 106 4.48 -41.13 -8.33
C ASN A 106 5.34 -40.73 -7.11
N ALA A 107 6.19 -41.63 -6.59
CA ALA A 107 7.00 -41.35 -5.40
C ALA A 107 7.95 -40.16 -5.59
N ARG A 108 8.55 -40.01 -6.78
CA ARG A 108 9.46 -38.90 -7.10
C ARG A 108 8.72 -37.57 -7.23
N GLU A 109 7.52 -37.60 -7.79
CA GLU A 109 6.65 -36.44 -7.95
C GLU A 109 6.09 -35.97 -6.59
N ILE A 110 5.70 -36.90 -5.72
CA ILE A 110 5.26 -36.64 -4.35
C ILE A 110 6.35 -35.95 -3.52
N LEU A 111 7.61 -36.41 -3.62
CA LEU A 111 8.74 -35.79 -2.93
C LEU A 111 9.03 -34.37 -3.44
N ARG A 112 8.91 -34.14 -4.75
CA ARG A 112 9.04 -32.80 -5.35
C ARG A 112 7.94 -31.86 -4.82
N LEU A 113 6.69 -32.30 -4.85
CA LEU A 113 5.55 -31.52 -4.35
C LEU A 113 5.65 -31.23 -2.85
N ALA A 114 6.21 -32.14 -2.05
CA ALA A 114 6.46 -31.92 -0.62
C ALA A 114 7.56 -30.87 -0.36
N ALA A 115 8.61 -30.84 -1.19
CA ALA A 115 9.64 -29.80 -1.13
C ALA A 115 9.05 -28.43 -1.53
N ASP A 116 8.25 -28.38 -2.59
CA ASP A 116 7.55 -27.15 -3.03
C ASP A 116 6.56 -26.65 -1.97
N GLU A 117 5.84 -27.54 -1.29
CA GLU A 117 4.97 -27.19 -0.15
C GLU A 117 5.77 -26.56 1.01
N THR A 118 6.95 -27.11 1.32
CA THR A 118 7.80 -26.60 2.41
C THR A 118 8.28 -25.17 2.12
N LEU A 119 8.67 -24.89 0.88
CA LEU A 119 9.06 -23.54 0.44
C LEU A 119 7.87 -22.56 0.54
N LEU A 120 6.69 -22.96 0.07
CA LEU A 120 5.50 -22.11 0.18
C LEU A 120 5.05 -21.89 1.62
N LEU A 121 5.22 -22.86 2.53
CA LEU A 121 4.95 -22.65 3.96
C LEU A 121 5.91 -21.63 4.57
N HIS A 122 7.16 -21.57 4.12
CA HIS A 122 8.10 -20.54 4.52
C HIS A 122 7.68 -19.16 3.99
N ASP A 123 7.21 -19.07 2.74
CA ASP A 123 6.68 -17.84 2.16
C ASP A 123 5.42 -17.34 2.89
N VAL A 124 4.50 -18.26 3.25
CA VAL A 124 3.32 -17.96 4.07
C VAL A 124 3.73 -17.45 5.45
N ALA A 125 4.69 -18.11 6.11
CA ALA A 125 5.18 -17.66 7.41
C ALA A 125 5.82 -16.27 7.33
N GLY A 126 6.59 -15.99 6.28
CA GLY A 126 7.16 -14.66 6.03
C GLY A 126 6.11 -13.59 5.73
N ALA A 127 5.07 -13.91 4.95
CA ALA A 127 3.96 -13.00 4.71
C ALA A 127 3.11 -12.75 5.98
N ALA A 128 2.88 -13.78 6.78
CA ALA A 128 2.17 -13.67 8.05
C ALA A 128 2.95 -12.86 9.09
N GLN A 129 4.29 -12.99 9.14
CA GLN A 129 5.13 -12.19 10.02
C GLN A 129 5.08 -10.69 9.64
N ARG A 130 5.18 -10.36 8.35
CA ARG A 130 5.01 -8.98 7.86
C ARG A 130 3.67 -8.38 8.28
N LEU A 131 2.60 -9.17 8.18
CA LEU A 131 1.26 -8.75 8.59
C LEU A 131 1.14 -8.50 10.11
N VAL A 132 1.90 -9.22 10.93
CA VAL A 132 1.95 -9.00 12.40
C VAL A 132 2.78 -7.77 12.77
N ASP A 133 3.89 -7.52 12.07
CA ASP A 133 4.78 -6.40 12.35
C ASP A 133 4.20 -5.03 11.92
N GLU A 134 3.18 -5.04 11.07
CA GLU A 134 2.50 -3.85 10.53
C GLU A 134 1.18 -3.48 11.26
N LEU A 135 0.76 -4.26 12.27
CA LEU A 135 -0.43 -4.03 13.13
C LEU A 135 -0.08 -3.39 14.48
#